data_AF-X1G4Z2-F1
#
_entry.id   AF-X1G4Z2-F1
#
_cell.length_a   1.000
_cell.length_b   1.000
_cell.length_c   1.000
_cell.angle_alpha   90.00
_cell.angle_beta   90.00
_cell.angle_gamma   90.00
#
_symmetry.space_group_name_H-M   'P 1'
#
loop_
_entity.id
_entity.type
_entity.pdbx_description
1 polymer ?
#
loop_
_entity_poly.entity_id
_entity_poly.type
_entity_poly.pdbx_seq_one_letter_code
_entity_poly.pdbx_strand_id
1 'polypeptide(L)'
;DFAGAYFGGHWTGLTSMLTLAKFPRMCGADTVVIPAPYGKAEILEERYEQNLKALRYPFQHIKPTLPMPSGGITQGMVEKTMKEAGTDILIGSGGGIHSHPDGPISGAKAFRQAIHAVMQGKKVLSQNQS
;
A
#
# COMPACT_ATOMS: atom_id res chain seq x y z
N ASP A 1 -12.09 6.52 6.50
CA ASP A 1 -10.80 6.54 7.20
C ASP A 1 -10.73 7.84 8.01
N PHE A 2 -10.38 7.78 9.30
CA PHE A 2 -10.28 8.94 10.19
C PHE A 2 -9.00 9.76 9.96
N ALA A 3 -7.92 9.14 9.46
CA ALA A 3 -6.66 9.84 9.24
C ALA A 3 -6.80 11.02 8.25
N GLY A 4 -7.72 10.90 7.28
CA GLY A 4 -8.04 11.95 6.31
C GLY A 4 -8.54 13.25 6.95
N ALA A 5 -9.12 13.19 8.16
CA ALA A 5 -9.51 14.39 8.91
C ALA A 5 -8.29 15.23 9.34
N TYR A 6 -7.11 14.61 9.49
CA TYR A 6 -5.88 15.31 9.83
C TYR A 6 -5.13 15.82 8.60
N PHE A 7 -5.06 15.07 7.49
CA PHE A 7 -4.19 15.41 6.36
C PHE A 7 -4.90 15.87 5.08
N GLY A 8 -6.24 15.88 5.07
CA GLY A 8 -7.05 16.28 3.91
C GLY A 8 -7.10 17.78 3.67
N GLY A 9 -6.85 18.61 4.70
CA GLY A 9 -6.81 20.06 4.57
C GLY A 9 -5.62 20.53 3.72
N HIS A 10 -5.86 21.46 2.80
CA HIS A 10 -4.78 22.07 2.00
C HIS A 10 -3.93 23.04 2.84
N TRP A 11 -4.56 23.73 3.80
CA TRP A 11 -3.94 24.78 4.62
C TRP A 11 -3.97 24.49 6.12
N THR A 12 -4.57 23.37 6.53
CA THR A 12 -4.83 23.01 7.92
C THR A 12 -4.47 21.56 8.19
N GLY A 13 -4.24 21.24 9.47
CA GLY A 13 -3.95 19.88 9.91
C GLY A 13 -2.48 19.50 9.85
N LEU A 14 -2.20 18.24 9.52
CA LEU A 14 -0.88 17.61 9.55
C LEU A 14 -0.56 16.96 8.21
N THR A 15 0.73 16.82 7.88
CA THR A 15 1.11 16.10 6.66
C THR A 15 0.79 14.61 6.80
N SER A 16 0.50 13.95 5.67
CA SER A 16 0.30 12.49 5.65
C SER A 16 1.51 11.74 6.19
N MET A 17 2.73 12.26 5.99
CA MET A 17 3.96 11.66 6.51
C MET A 17 4.01 11.65 8.05
N LEU A 18 3.48 12.68 8.72
CA LEU A 18 3.39 12.66 10.18
C LEU A 18 2.29 11.70 10.63
N THR A 19 1.09 11.83 10.06
CA THR A 19 -0.11 11.08 10.45
C THR A 19 -0.03 9.58 10.15
N LEU A 20 0.52 9.22 8.99
CA LEU A 20 0.54 7.85 8.46
C LEU A 20 1.94 7.21 8.44
N ALA A 21 2.98 7.88 8.96
CA ALA A 21 4.29 7.23 9.04
C ALA A 21 5.00 7.51 10.37
N LYS A 22 5.45 8.75 10.60
CA LYS A 22 6.32 9.04 11.75
C LYS A 22 5.62 8.80 13.10
N PHE A 23 4.40 9.30 13.30
CA PHE A 23 3.72 9.11 14.59
C PHE A 23 3.35 7.65 14.86
N PRO A 24 2.70 6.91 13.94
CA PRO A 24 2.41 5.49 14.18
C PRO A 24 3.69 4.67 14.46
N ARG A 25 4.77 4.93 13.70
CA ARG A 25 6.08 4.28 13.91
C ARG A 25 6.69 4.60 15.28
N MET A 26 6.63 5.86 15.73
CA MET A 26 7.06 6.25 17.08
C MET A 26 6.21 5.60 18.18
N CYS A 27 4.92 5.38 17.93
CA CYS A 27 4.02 4.69 18.84
C CYS A 27 4.17 3.15 18.81
N GLY A 28 5.12 2.62 18.05
CA GLY A 28 5.43 1.19 18.01
C GLY A 28 4.61 0.37 17.01
N ALA A 29 4.02 0.99 15.98
CA ALA A 29 3.33 0.24 14.94
C ALA A 29 4.31 -0.61 14.11
N ASP A 30 4.10 -1.92 14.07
CA ASP A 30 4.87 -2.85 13.21
C ASP A 30 4.46 -2.76 11.74
N THR A 31 3.23 -2.37 11.45
CA THR A 31 2.69 -2.18 10.10
C THR A 31 1.75 -0.98 10.06
N VAL A 32 1.80 -0.22 8.96
CA VAL A 32 0.90 0.93 8.78
C VAL A 32 0.24 0.89 7.40
N VAL A 33 -1.08 1.07 7.39
CA VAL A 33 -1.89 1.19 6.17
C VAL A 33 -1.55 2.51 5.48
N ILE A 34 -1.12 2.46 4.23
CA ILE A 34 -0.88 3.65 3.41
C ILE A 34 -1.84 3.62 2.22
N PRO A 35 -2.65 4.67 2.00
CA PRO A 35 -3.49 4.75 0.82
C PRO A 35 -2.63 4.77 -0.44
N ALA A 36 -2.88 3.83 -1.36
CA ALA A 36 -2.22 3.81 -2.66
C ALA A 36 -2.87 4.82 -3.61
N PRO A 37 -2.10 5.58 -4.40
CA PRO A 37 -2.61 6.65 -5.27
C PRO A 37 -3.44 6.14 -6.46
N TYR A 38 -3.36 4.84 -6.75
CA TYR A 38 -4.16 4.13 -7.76
C TYR A 38 -5.32 3.33 -7.13
N GLY A 39 -5.58 3.55 -5.85
CA GLY A 39 -6.69 2.96 -5.13
C GLY A 39 -7.94 3.84 -5.13
N LYS A 40 -8.74 3.70 -4.07
CA LYS A 40 -9.99 4.44 -3.83
C LYS A 40 -9.75 5.83 -3.24
N ALA A 41 -8.60 6.04 -2.61
CA ALA A 41 -8.30 7.28 -1.92
C ALA A 41 -7.47 8.19 -2.81
N GLU A 42 -7.87 9.46 -2.90
CA GLU A 42 -7.11 10.48 -3.60
C GLU A 42 -5.93 10.92 -2.72
N ILE A 43 -4.74 10.44 -3.07
CA ILE A 43 -3.48 10.90 -2.49
C ILE A 43 -2.48 11.12 -3.63
N LEU A 44 -1.69 12.18 -3.52
CA LEU A 44 -0.62 12.47 -4.47
C LEU A 44 0.47 11.39 -4.42
N GLU A 45 1.02 11.02 -5.57
CA GLU A 45 2.09 10.01 -5.67
C GLU A 45 3.31 10.40 -4.82
N GLU A 46 3.65 11.69 -4.75
CA GLU A 46 4.75 12.20 -3.94
C GLU A 46 4.50 12.01 -2.44
N ARG A 47 3.25 12.19 -1.98
CA ARG A 47 2.88 11.95 -0.58
C ARG A 47 2.94 10.46 -0.24
N TYR A 48 2.54 9.61 -1.16
CA TYR A 48 2.66 8.16 -1.03
C TYR A 48 4.13 7.74 -0.91
N GLU A 49 5.00 8.24 -1.79
CA GLU A 49 6.44 7.97 -1.73
C GLU A 49 7.08 8.46 -0.43
N GLN A 50 6.72 9.67 0.03
CA GLN A 50 7.21 10.22 1.30
C GLN A 50 6.82 9.34 2.50
N ASN A 51 5.59 8.82 2.51
CA ASN A 51 5.12 7.91 3.55
C ASN A 51 5.94 6.60 3.55
N LEU A 52 6.13 5.99 2.37
CA LEU A 52 6.94 4.76 2.22
C LEU A 52 8.37 4.96 2.73
N LYS A 53 8.99 6.10 2.38
CA LYS A 53 10.34 6.47 2.85
C LYS A 53 10.36 6.64 4.37
N ALA A 54 9.41 7.38 4.94
CA ALA A 54 9.36 7.66 6.38
C ALA A 54 9.15 6.41 7.24
N LEU A 55 8.47 5.38 6.72
CA LEU A 55 8.30 4.10 7.39
C LEU A 55 9.59 3.26 7.43
N ARG A 56 10.50 3.46 6.47
CA ARG A 56 11.67 2.60 6.28
C ARG A 56 13.01 3.23 6.61
N TYR A 57 13.21 4.48 6.23
CA TYR A 57 14.50 5.14 6.34
C TYR A 57 14.93 5.21 7.82
N PRO A 58 16.25 5.31 8.08
CA PRO A 58 16.77 5.43 9.44
C PRO A 58 16.03 6.52 10.21
N PHE A 59 15.50 6.15 11.37
CA PHE A 59 14.78 7.07 12.24
C PHE A 59 15.26 6.91 13.68
N GLN A 60 16.45 7.47 13.95
CA GLN A 60 17.12 7.33 15.24
C GLN A 60 17.27 5.84 15.59
N HIS A 61 16.87 5.46 16.81
CA HIS A 61 16.88 4.08 17.30
C HIS A 61 15.59 3.30 16.98
N ILE A 62 14.62 3.90 16.29
CA ILE A 62 13.32 3.27 16.01
C ILE A 62 13.44 2.39 14.76
N LYS A 63 13.08 1.12 14.90
CA LYS A 63 13.10 0.13 13.81
C LYS A 63 12.18 0.52 12.65
N PRO A 64 12.46 0.08 11.41
CA PRO A 64 11.53 0.22 10.30
C PRO A 64 10.15 -0.38 10.60
N THR A 65 9.12 0.20 10.02
CA THR A 65 7.73 -0.28 10.05
C THR A 65 7.35 -0.80 8.68
N LEU A 66 6.71 -1.98 8.61
CA LEU A 66 6.31 -2.60 7.35
C LEU A 66 5.22 -1.76 6.66
N PRO A 67 5.46 -1.18 5.48
CA PRO A 67 4.41 -0.44 4.78
C PRO A 67 3.35 -1.38 4.23
N MET A 68 2.08 -1.00 4.41
CA MET A 68 0.95 -1.68 3.80
C MET A 68 0.21 -0.78 2.82
N PRO A 69 0.66 -0.69 1.54
CA PRO A 69 -0.15 -0.11 0.48
C PRO A 69 -1.54 -0.77 0.44
N SER A 70 -2.59 0.04 0.44
CA SER A 70 -3.98 -0.43 0.50
C SER A 70 -4.94 0.58 -0.12
N GLY A 71 -6.23 0.24 -0.11
CA GLY A 71 -7.30 1.09 -0.62
C GLY A 71 -7.83 0.62 -1.96
N GLY A 72 -8.19 -0.67 -2.10
CA GLY A 72 -8.79 -1.19 -3.34
C GLY A 72 -7.79 -1.82 -4.31
N ILE A 73 -6.62 -2.22 -3.83
CA ILE A 73 -5.64 -2.95 -4.63
C ILE A 73 -6.23 -4.29 -5.11
N THR A 74 -6.14 -4.53 -6.42
CA THR A 74 -6.47 -5.79 -7.09
C THR A 74 -5.19 -6.49 -7.59
N GLN A 75 -5.32 -7.72 -8.07
CA GLN A 75 -4.20 -8.56 -8.52
C GLN A 75 -3.42 -7.90 -9.67
N GLY A 76 -4.11 -7.22 -10.59
CA GLY A 76 -3.48 -6.51 -11.71
C GLY A 76 -2.63 -5.31 -11.30
N MET A 77 -2.77 -4.84 -10.05
CA MET A 77 -2.00 -3.71 -9.52
C MET A 77 -0.73 -4.15 -8.77
N VAL A 78 -0.51 -5.47 -8.60
CA VAL A 78 0.63 -6.00 -7.82
C VAL A 78 1.98 -5.55 -8.40
N GLU A 79 2.14 -5.58 -9.73
CA GLU A 79 3.37 -5.14 -10.39
C GLU A 79 3.67 -3.66 -10.10
N LYS A 80 2.67 -2.78 -10.25
CA LYS A 80 2.81 -1.35 -9.91
C LYS A 80 3.14 -1.16 -8.43
N THR A 81 2.43 -1.87 -7.55
CA THR A 81 2.62 -1.80 -6.10
C THR A 81 4.04 -2.17 -5.70
N MET A 82 4.56 -3.28 -6.22
CA MET A 82 5.93 -3.75 -5.92
C MET A 82 7.00 -2.89 -6.58
N LYS A 83 6.73 -2.30 -7.75
CA LYS A 83 7.66 -1.36 -8.40
C LYS A 83 7.88 -0.10 -7.56
N GLU A 84 6.81 0.46 -7.01
CA GLU A 84 6.87 1.71 -6.24
C GLU A 84 7.29 1.48 -4.78
N ALA A 85 6.72 0.45 -4.16
CA ALA A 85 6.92 0.19 -2.74
C ALA A 85 7.99 -0.87 -2.49
N GLY A 86 8.60 -1.49 -3.50
CA GLY A 86 9.57 -2.57 -3.29
C GLY A 86 8.92 -3.87 -2.80
N THR A 87 9.75 -4.82 -2.38
CA THR A 87 9.32 -6.19 -2.03
C THR A 87 9.04 -6.38 -0.54
N ASP A 88 9.61 -5.53 0.32
CA ASP A 88 9.40 -5.56 1.78
C ASP A 88 8.13 -4.78 2.16
N ILE A 89 6.98 -5.31 1.73
CA ILE A 89 5.65 -4.73 1.91
C ILE A 89 4.63 -5.77 2.30
N LEU A 90 3.54 -5.30 2.92
CA LEU A 90 2.29 -6.04 3.02
C LEU A 90 1.31 -5.48 1.98
N ILE A 91 0.80 -6.29 1.05
CA ILE A 91 -0.23 -5.81 0.11
C ILE A 91 -1.59 -5.91 0.80
N GLY A 92 -2.17 -4.76 1.15
CA GLY A 92 -3.48 -4.67 1.76
C GLY A 92 -4.61 -4.82 0.74
N SER A 93 -5.22 -6.01 0.67
CA SER A 93 -6.41 -6.24 -0.16
C SER A 93 -7.52 -6.92 0.63
N GLY A 94 -8.68 -6.28 0.68
CA GLY A 94 -9.93 -6.86 1.18
C GLY A 94 -10.85 -7.22 0.02
N GLY A 95 -11.43 -6.18 -0.60
CA GLY A 95 -12.35 -6.32 -1.71
C GLY A 95 -11.77 -7.09 -2.91
N GLY A 96 -10.52 -6.84 -3.30
CA GLY A 96 -9.90 -7.51 -4.45
C GLY A 96 -9.71 -9.02 -4.30
N ILE A 97 -9.66 -9.53 -3.05
CA ILE A 97 -9.68 -10.97 -2.78
C ILE A 97 -11.12 -11.49 -2.86
N HIS A 98 -12.05 -10.85 -2.14
CA HIS A 98 -13.41 -11.34 -1.97
C HIS A 98 -14.28 -11.19 -3.24
N SER A 99 -13.95 -10.25 -4.14
CA SER A 99 -14.69 -10.01 -5.37
C SER A 99 -14.24 -10.87 -6.55
N HIS A 100 -13.36 -11.84 -6.34
CA HIS A 100 -12.94 -12.74 -7.41
C HIS A 100 -14.12 -13.62 -7.88
N PRO A 101 -14.35 -13.82 -9.20
CA PRO A 101 -15.49 -14.58 -9.71
C PRO A 101 -15.60 -16.00 -9.10
N ASP A 102 -14.46 -16.67 -8.96
CA ASP A 102 -14.38 -18.01 -8.35
C ASP A 102 -14.22 -18.00 -6.81
N GLY A 103 -14.55 -16.89 -6.16
CA GLY A 103 -14.53 -16.75 -4.70
C GLY A 103 -13.16 -16.42 -4.07
N PRO A 104 -13.13 -16.18 -2.75
CA PRO A 104 -11.98 -15.58 -2.05
C PRO A 104 -10.72 -16.44 -2.06
N ILE A 105 -10.83 -17.77 -2.07
CA ILE A 105 -9.67 -18.66 -2.16
C ILE A 105 -8.94 -18.45 -3.49
N SER A 106 -9.69 -18.38 -4.59
CA SER A 106 -9.15 -18.11 -5.92
C SER A 106 -8.59 -16.69 -6.00
N GLY A 107 -9.27 -15.70 -5.41
CA GLY A 107 -8.77 -14.34 -5.27
C GLY A 107 -7.40 -14.25 -4.58
N ALA A 108 -7.24 -14.94 -3.45
CA ALA A 108 -5.99 -15.00 -2.71
C ALA A 108 -4.88 -15.73 -3.51
N LYS A 109 -5.21 -16.84 -4.17
CA LYS A 109 -4.29 -17.55 -5.07
C LYS A 109 -3.82 -16.66 -6.22
N ALA A 110 -4.71 -15.87 -6.82
CA ALA A 110 -4.38 -14.95 -7.90
C ALA A 110 -3.40 -13.85 -7.43
N PHE A 111 -3.55 -13.32 -6.22
CA PHE A 111 -2.55 -12.43 -5.62
C PHE A 111 -1.18 -13.11 -5.47
N ARG A 112 -1.15 -14.35 -4.96
CA ARG A 112 0.10 -15.11 -4.81
C ARG A 112 0.78 -15.36 -6.16
N GLN A 113 0.01 -15.67 -7.20
CA GLN A 113 0.50 -15.84 -8.56
C GLN A 113 1.07 -14.54 -9.13
N ALA A 114 0.36 -13.42 -8.96
CA ALA A 114 0.84 -12.10 -9.40
C ALA A 114 2.16 -11.71 -8.70
N ILE A 115 2.24 -11.89 -7.38
CA ILE A 115 3.49 -11.64 -6.62
C ILE A 115 4.62 -12.52 -7.15
N HIS A 116 4.36 -13.82 -7.34
CA HIS A 116 5.37 -14.75 -7.85
C HIS A 116 5.84 -14.38 -9.27
N ALA A 117 4.92 -13.97 -10.15
CA ALA A 117 5.27 -13.49 -11.48
C ALA A 117 6.21 -12.29 -11.43
N VAL A 118 5.90 -11.28 -10.62
CA VAL A 118 6.74 -10.08 -10.46
C VAL A 118 8.12 -10.45 -9.90
N MET A 119 8.19 -11.33 -8.90
CA MET A 119 9.45 -11.82 -8.34
C MET A 119 10.31 -12.58 -9.36
N GLN A 120 9.70 -13.14 -10.41
CA GLN A 120 10.38 -13.79 -11.53
C GLN A 120 10.68 -12.83 -12.70
N GLY A 121 10.43 -11.53 -12.56
CA GLY A 121 10.60 -10.56 -13.64
C GLY A 121 9.55 -10.68 -14.76
N LYS A 122 8.43 -11.36 -14.50
CA LYS A 122 7.31 -11.49 -15.44
C LYS A 122 6.27 -10.40 -15.19
N LYS A 123 5.68 -9.89 -16.27
CA LYS A 123 4.59 -8.92 -16.19
C LYS A 123 3.32 -9.57 -15.65
N VAL A 124 2.53 -8.82 -14.90
CA VAL A 124 1.19 -9.21 -14.49
C VAL A 124 0.21 -8.70 -15.54
N LEU A 125 -0.59 -9.59 -16.12
CA LEU A 125 -1.63 -9.18 -17.06
C LEU A 125 -2.67 -8.35 -16.31
N SER A 126 -3.01 -7.17 -16.84
CA SER A 126 -4.08 -6.34 -16.27
C SER A 126 -5.43 -6.99 -16.56
N GLN A 127 -6.41 -6.81 -15.66
CA GLN A 127 -7.77 -7.37 -15.81
C GLN A 127 -8.56 -6.84 -17.03
N ASN A 128 -7.99 -5.94 -17.83
CA ASN A 128 -8.61 -5.42 -19.06
C ASN A 128 -8.18 -6.19 -20.33
N GLN A 129 -7.67 -7.42 -20.18
CA GLN A 129 -7.22 -8.27 -21.30
C GLN A 129 -7.86 -9.68 -21.31
N SER A 130 -9.00 -9.88 -20.64
CA SER A 130 -9.79 -11.11 -20.70
C SER A 130 -11.22 -10.83 -21.10
#